data_AF-A0A968KP31-F1
#
_entry.id   AF-A0A968KP31-F1
#
_cell.length_a   1.000
_cell.length_b   1.000
_cell.length_c   1.000
_cell.angle_alpha   90.00
_cell.angle_beta   90.00
_cell.angle_gamma   90.00
#
_symmetry.space_group_name_H-M   'P 1'
#
loop_
_entity.id
_entity.type
_entity.pdbx_description
1 polymer ?
#
loop_
_entity_poly.entity_id
_entity_poly.type
_entity_poly.pdbx_seq_one_letter_code
_entity_poly.pdbx_strand_id
1 'polypeptide(L)' 'MRKDSYNIEMEDISRFPIQRSLDGLEWEEFSNEELDELLNQIPEDKAKNFLAVIRGGSFCLLGGNFYRIRPQS' A
#
# COMPACT_ATOMS: atom_id res chain seq x y z
N MET A 1 -8.55 -10.77 -0.41
CA MET A 1 -8.46 -10.55 1.05
C MET A 1 -7.22 -11.25 1.58
N ARG A 2 -6.26 -10.49 2.13
CA ARG A 2 -4.96 -10.98 2.61
C ARG A 2 -5.05 -11.39 4.08
N LYS A 3 -4.36 -12.46 4.46
CA LYS A 3 -4.20 -12.88 5.86
C LYS A 3 -2.74 -12.82 6.24
N ASP A 4 -2.50 -12.54 7.51
CA ASP A 4 -1.19 -12.62 8.10
C ASP A 4 -0.83 -14.08 8.51
N SER A 5 0.37 -14.29 9.04
CA SER A 5 0.91 -15.56 9.50
C SER A 5 0.16 -16.16 10.69
N TYR A 6 -0.65 -15.36 11.38
CA TYR A 6 -1.55 -15.78 12.44
C TYR A 6 -2.99 -16.01 11.94
N ASN A 7 -3.21 -16.04 10.62
CA ASN A 7 -4.51 -16.12 9.95
C ASN A 7 -5.46 -14.95 10.26
N ILE A 8 -4.95 -13.83 10.76
CA ILE A 8 -5.73 -12.60 10.99
C ILE A 8 -5.91 -11.89 9.64
N GLU A 9 -7.13 -11.47 9.36
CA GLU A 9 -7.46 -10.75 8.14
C GLU A 9 -6.80 -9.36 8.16
N MET A 10 -5.93 -9.12 7.19
CA MET A 10 -5.34 -7.80 6.95
C MET A 10 -6.37 -6.94 6.22
N GLU A 11 -6.32 -5.64 6.48
CA GLU A 11 -7.31 -4.73 5.93
C GLU A 11 -7.27 -4.69 4.41
N ASP A 12 -8.45 -4.76 3.80
CA ASP A 12 -8.63 -4.72 2.36
C ASP A 12 -8.72 -3.28 1.85
N ILE A 13 -7.76 -2.92 1.01
CA ILE A 13 -7.68 -1.61 0.36
C ILE A 13 -7.87 -1.69 -1.16
N SER A 14 -8.19 -2.86 -1.71
CA SER A 14 -8.33 -3.09 -3.16
C SER A 14 -9.36 -2.19 -3.84
N ARG A 15 -10.35 -1.72 -3.07
CA ARG A 15 -11.37 -0.75 -3.54
C ARG A 15 -10.85 0.68 -3.74
N PHE A 16 -9.65 0.98 -3.27
CA PHE A 16 -9.07 2.31 -3.34
C PHE A 16 -8.03 2.37 -4.46
N PRO A 17 -8.09 3.39 -5.35
CA PRO A 17 -7.04 3.57 -6.34
C PRO A 17 -5.74 3.95 -5.63
N ILE A 18 -4.66 3.25 -5.95
CA ILE A 18 -3.33 3.48 -5.38
C ILE A 18 -2.51 4.33 -6.35
N GLN A 19 -1.70 5.21 -5.79
CA GLN A 19 -0.71 5.98 -6.54
C GLN A 19 0.69 5.74 -6.01
N ARG A 20 1.65 5.80 -6.93
CA ARG A 20 3.10 5.72 -6.68
C ARG A 20 3.75 7.07 -7.00
N SER A 21 4.83 7.41 -6.30
CA SER A 21 5.68 8.56 -6.60
C SER A 21 7.14 8.28 -6.25
N LEU A 22 8.08 8.78 -7.05
CA LEU A 22 9.52 8.70 -6.75
C LEU A 22 9.99 9.80 -5.79
N ASP A 23 9.36 10.97 -5.85
CA ASP A 23 9.80 12.20 -5.17
C ASP A 23 8.74 12.76 -4.20
N GLY A 24 7.54 12.18 -4.18
CA GLY A 24 6.40 12.64 -3.41
C GLY A 24 5.63 13.80 -4.05
N LEU A 25 6.06 14.27 -5.23
CA LEU A 25 5.49 15.42 -5.94
C LEU A 25 4.63 14.97 -7.12
N GLU A 26 5.15 14.08 -7.97
CA GLU A 26 4.44 13.53 -9.13
C GLU A 26 3.91 12.14 -8.83
N TRP A 27 2.61 11.94 -9.04
CA TRP A 27 1.91 10.71 -8.65
C TRP A 27 1.31 10.02 -9.88
N GLU A 28 1.70 8.78 -10.10
CA GLU A 28 1.18 7.91 -11.17
C GLU A 28 0.27 6.82 -10.58
N GLU A 29 -0.64 6.30 -11.40
CA GLU A 29 -1.49 5.18 -10.99
C GLU A 29 -0.65 3.91 -10.80
N PHE A 30 -0.96 3.14 -9.76
CA PHE A 30 -0.28 1.90 -9.43
C PHE A 30 -1.31 0.79 -9.24
N SER A 31 -1.05 -0.38 -9.83
CA SER A 31 -1.98 -1.50 -9.81
C SER A 31 -2.09 -2.12 -8.41
N ASN A 32 -3.29 -2.58 -8.06
CA ASN A 32 -3.49 -3.35 -6.83
C ASN A 32 -2.82 -4.73 -6.89
N GLU A 33 -2.75 -5.33 -8.08
CA GLU A 33 -2.01 -6.58 -8.30
C GLU A 33 -0.50 -6.39 -8.05
N GLU A 34 0.11 -5.33 -8.59
CA GLU A 34 1.51 -5.00 -8.34
C GLU A 34 1.77 -4.68 -6.86
N LEU A 35 0.80 -4.05 -6.20
CA LEU A 35 0.88 -3.79 -4.76
C LEU A 35 0.87 -5.10 -3.96
N ASP A 36 -0.01 -6.04 -4.30
CA ASP A 36 -0.08 -7.33 -3.62
C ASP A 36 1.23 -8.13 -3.77
N GLU A 37 1.84 -8.10 -4.96
CA GLU A 37 3.16 -8.69 -5.21
C GLU A 37 4.24 -8.02 -4.35
N LEU A 38 4.28 -6.69 -4.30
CA LEU A 38 5.22 -5.94 -3.45
C LEU A 38 5.06 -6.30 -1.97
N LEU A 39 3.81 -6.36 -1.49
CA LEU A 39 3.50 -6.72 -0.11
C LEU A 39 3.86 -8.18 0.21
N ASN A 40 3.90 -9.08 -0.77
CA ASN A 40 4.36 -10.46 -0.62
C ASN A 40 5.89 -10.59 -0.55
N GLN A 41 6.63 -9.59 -1.03
CA GLN A 41 8.10 -9.59 -1.03
C GLN A 41 8.71 -8.97 0.22
N ILE A 42 7.91 -8.35 1.09
CA ILE A 42 8.38 -7.69 2.31
C ILE A 42 7.94 -8.44 3.58
N PRO A 43 8.64 -8.25 4.71
CA PRO A 43 8.19 -8.78 6.00
C PRO A 43 6.77 -8.37 6.35
N GLU A 44 6.01 -9.29 6.93
CA GLU A 44 4.61 -9.09 7.28
C GLU A 44 4.35 -7.84 8.13
N ASP A 45 5.17 -7.58 9.16
CA ASP A 45 5.02 -6.39 9.99
C ASP A 45 5.17 -5.09 9.19
N LYS A 46 6.02 -5.09 8.16
CA LYS A 46 6.15 -3.95 7.24
C LYS A 46 4.90 -3.81 6.37
N ALA A 47 4.36 -4.91 5.85
CA ALA A 47 3.12 -4.89 5.08
C ALA A 47 1.93 -4.39 5.90
N LYS A 48 1.81 -4.83 7.16
CA LYS A 48 0.77 -4.35 8.10
C LYS A 48 0.88 -2.85 8.36
N ASN A 49 2.08 -2.37 8.69
CA ASN A 49 2.32 -0.95 8.93
C ASN A 49 2.05 -0.11 7.69
N PHE A 50 2.48 -0.57 6.52
CA PHE A 50 2.22 0.09 5.25
C PHE A 50 0.72 0.29 5.02
N LEU A 51 -0.08 -0.79 5.10
CA LEU A 51 -1.53 -0.76 4.88
C LEU A 51 -2.23 0.20 5.87
N ALA A 52 -1.84 0.16 7.14
CA ALA A 52 -2.39 1.04 8.17
C ALA A 52 -2.13 2.52 7.87
N VAL A 53 -0.92 2.87 7.42
CA VAL A 53 -0.54 4.25 7.09
C VAL A 53 -1.33 4.79 5.90
N ILE A 54 -1.38 4.04 4.79
CA ILE A 54 -2.01 4.54 3.56
C ILE A 54 -3.54 4.62 3.69
N ARG A 55 -4.17 3.73 4.47
CA ARG A 55 -5.60 3.84 4.78
C ARG A 55 -5.92 5.07 5.64
N GLY A 56 -4.99 5.47 6.51
CA GLY A 56 -5.10 6.72 7.27
C GLY A 56 -5.10 7.98 6.39
N GLY A 57 -4.94 7.85 5.07
CA GLY A 57 -4.88 8.95 4.12
C GLY A 57 -3.49 9.55 3.98
N SER A 58 -2.47 8.94 4.61
CA SER A 58 -1.08 9.37 4.48
C SER A 58 -0.38 8.62 3.35
N PHE A 59 0.87 8.98 3.09
CA PHE A 59 1.74 8.26 2.15
C PHE A 59 2.83 7.49 2.89
N CYS A 60 3.27 6.37 2.32
CA CYS A 60 4.28 5.50 2.91
C CYS A 60 5.42 5.24 1.93
N LEU A 61 6.67 5.35 2.38
CA LEU A 61 7.85 4.99 1.59
C LEU A 61 8.09 3.48 1.68
N LEU A 62 8.12 2.80 0.53
CA LEU A 62 8.38 1.37 0.44
C LEU A 62 9.22 1.08 -0.80
N GLY A 63 10.29 0.29 -0.68
CA GLY A 63 11.09 -0.12 -1.84
C GLY A 63 11.63 1.02 -2.73
N GLY A 64 11.84 2.21 -2.17
CA GLY A 64 12.34 3.38 -2.91
C GLY A 64 11.26 4.24 -3.59
N ASN A 65 9.97 3.92 -3.39
CA ASN A 65 8.85 4.71 -3.90
C ASN A 65 7.90 5.09 -2.76
N PHE A 66 7.27 6.25 -2.86
CA PHE A 66 6.13 6.63 -2.04
C PHE A 66 4.85 6.04 -2.60
N TYR A 67 3.97 5.57 -1.74
CA TYR A 67 2.65 5.07 -2.10
C TYR A 67 1.58 5.75 -1.27
N ARG A 68 0.42 5.99 -1.87
CA ARG A 68 -0.77 6.50 -1.17
C ARG A 68 -2.05 6.01 -1.84
N ILE A 69 -3.15 6.10 -1.11
CA ILE A 69 -4.48 6.09 -1.73
C ILE A 69 -4.67 7.42 -2.48
N ARG A 70 -5.14 7.36 -3.72
CA ARG A 70 -5.49 8.54 -4.52
C ARG A 70 -6.49 9.39 -3.74
N PRO A 71 -6.19 10.68 -3.49
CA PRO A 71 -7.14 11.58 -2.85
C PRO A 71 -8.42 11.66 -3.69
N GLN A 72 -9.58 11.45 -3.06
CA GLN A 72 -10.85 11.81 -3.68
C GLN A 72 -10.97 13.34 -3.58
N SER A 73 -10.94 14.02 -4.72
CA SER A 73 -11.17 15.47 -4.84
C SER A 73 -12.65 15.78 -4.99
#